data_AF-A0A2W1BC42-F1
#
_entry.id   AF-A0A2W1BC42-F1
#
_cell.length_a   1.000
_cell.length_b   1.000
_cell.length_c   1.000
_cell.angle_alpha   90.00
_cell.angle_beta   90.00
_cell.angle_gamma   90.00
#
_symmetry.space_group_name_H-M   'P 1'
#
loop_
_entity.id
_entity.type
_entity.pdbx_description
1 polymer ?
#
loop_
_entity_poly.entity_id
_entity_poly.type
_entity_poly.pdbx_seq_one_letter_code
_entity_poly.pdbx_strand_id
1 'polypeptide(L)'
;MDVQATPASIKTIMFIRLLCGFYCDISANKIVTVLVRVYCVAIITLVMAFGIYLWNGIIGISSKIHFLFITTPYITSMVTNICFHGEYFSEFLNKMENFNLTHGFLSSIKIPISSLFFVFVFLQRFLFQMKFTFDAIGLPFRGVLTHASFILILCLMNYTAEFSIHIMFELLWHRMGMLRKRLEQDISTARILRDGEESIRENIRTCMRRYQHLLETARVTDGPVKFLVDTYIFITAR
;
A
#
# COMPACT_ATOMS: atom_id res chain seq x y z
N MET A 1 17.95 8.59 -10.97
CA MET A 1 17.40 7.39 -11.62
C MET A 1 15.90 7.60 -11.75
N ASP A 2 15.41 7.78 -12.97
CA ASP A 2 13.98 7.89 -13.26
C ASP A 2 13.33 6.49 -13.22
N VAL A 3 12.50 6.23 -12.20
CA VAL A 3 11.65 5.03 -12.18
C VAL A 3 10.30 5.42 -12.74
N GLN A 4 10.07 5.10 -14.01
CA GLN A 4 8.72 5.10 -14.58
C GLN A 4 7.94 3.95 -13.97
N ALA A 5 6.75 4.23 -13.43
CA ALA A 5 5.81 3.19 -13.06
C ALA A 5 5.28 2.53 -14.36
N THR A 6 6.06 1.60 -14.88
CA THR A 6 5.68 0.79 -16.05
C THR A 6 4.75 -0.33 -15.59
N PRO A 7 3.97 -0.94 -16.50
CA PRO A 7 3.25 -2.18 -16.20
C PRO A 7 4.15 -3.26 -15.57
N ALA A 8 5.46 -3.22 -15.86
CA ALA A 8 6.46 -4.08 -15.24
C ALA A 8 6.67 -3.78 -13.74
N SER A 9 6.69 -2.52 -13.30
CA SER A 9 6.87 -2.19 -11.88
C SER A 9 5.66 -2.61 -11.04
N ILE A 10 4.44 -2.46 -11.58
CA ILE A 10 3.21 -2.92 -10.92
C ILE A 10 3.26 -4.43 -10.71
N LYS A 11 3.56 -5.20 -11.77
CA LYS A 11 3.68 -6.66 -11.68
C LYS A 11 4.71 -7.11 -10.65
N THR A 12 5.85 -6.41 -10.56
CA THR A 12 6.87 -6.68 -9.53
C THR A 12 6.33 -6.45 -8.13
N ILE A 13 5.59 -5.35 -7.89
CA ILE A 13 5.00 -5.06 -6.58
C ILE A 13 3.97 -6.13 -6.20
N MET A 14 3.10 -6.51 -7.14
CA MET A 14 2.11 -7.56 -6.93
C MET A 14 2.75 -8.90 -6.62
N PHE A 15 3.84 -9.24 -7.31
CA PHE A 15 4.61 -10.45 -7.05
C PHE A 15 5.26 -10.45 -5.65
N ILE A 16 5.89 -9.34 -5.26
CA ILE A 16 6.47 -9.18 -3.92
C ILE A 16 5.40 -9.33 -2.83
N ARG A 17 4.22 -8.71 -3.04
CA ARG A 17 3.09 -8.83 -2.11
C ARG A 17 2.59 -10.27 -2.00
N LEU A 18 2.53 -10.98 -3.13
CA LEU A 18 2.16 -12.39 -3.14
C LEU A 18 3.15 -13.22 -2.33
N LEU A 19 4.47 -13.01 -2.50
CA LEU A 19 5.50 -13.69 -1.68
C LEU A 19 5.35 -13.41 -0.18
N CYS A 20 4.84 -12.23 0.19
CA CYS A 20 4.50 -11.87 1.55
C CYS A 20 3.13 -12.42 2.02
N GLY A 21 2.50 -13.34 1.28
CA GLY A 21 1.23 -13.95 1.66
C GLY A 21 0.01 -13.06 1.46
N PHE A 22 0.14 -11.92 0.79
CA PHE A 22 -1.01 -11.08 0.41
C PHE A 22 -1.60 -11.61 -0.90
N TYR A 23 -2.82 -12.17 -0.81
CA TYR A 23 -3.49 -12.75 -1.96
C TYR A 23 -3.77 -11.72 -3.05
N CYS A 24 -3.34 -12.03 -4.27
CA CYS A 24 -3.63 -11.30 -5.50
C CYS A 24 -4.20 -12.27 -6.54
N ASP A 25 -5.21 -11.83 -7.29
CA ASP A 25 -5.71 -12.60 -8.43
C ASP A 25 -4.78 -12.43 -9.64
N ILE A 26 -3.92 -13.41 -9.87
CA ILE A 26 -2.91 -13.39 -10.95
C ILE A 26 -3.40 -14.08 -12.23
N SER A 27 -4.48 -14.85 -12.19
CA SER A 27 -4.92 -15.68 -13.31
C SER A 27 -6.41 -15.97 -13.26
N ALA A 28 -7.08 -15.90 -14.41
CA ALA A 28 -8.47 -16.35 -14.57
C ALA A 28 -8.64 -17.88 -14.38
N ASN A 29 -7.55 -18.64 -14.34
CA ASN A 29 -7.60 -20.09 -14.11
C ASN A 29 -7.91 -20.39 -12.64
N LYS A 30 -9.12 -20.90 -12.38
CA LYS A 30 -9.61 -21.26 -11.04
C LYS A 30 -8.64 -22.15 -10.24
N ILE A 31 -7.92 -23.06 -10.89
CA ILE A 31 -6.96 -23.96 -10.20
C ILE A 31 -5.79 -23.14 -9.64
N VAL A 32 -5.23 -22.24 -10.47
CA VAL A 32 -4.14 -21.34 -10.05
C VAL A 32 -4.63 -20.45 -8.92
N THR A 33 -5.83 -19.88 -9.04
CA THR A 33 -6.44 -19.05 -8.00
C THR A 33 -6.56 -19.79 -6.66
N VAL A 34 -7.01 -21.04 -6.66
CA VAL A 34 -7.12 -21.87 -5.45
C VAL A 34 -5.75 -22.16 -4.85
N LEU A 35 -4.76 -22.53 -5.67
CA LEU A 35 -3.40 -22.80 -5.20
C LEU A 35 -2.77 -21.57 -4.54
N VAL A 36 -2.94 -20.40 -5.14
CA VAL A 36 -2.45 -19.12 -4.60
C VAL A 36 -3.12 -18.81 -3.25
N ARG A 37 -4.43 -19.02 -3.11
CA ARG A 37 -5.12 -18.85 -1.82
C ARG A 37 -4.58 -19.78 -0.75
N VAL A 38 -4.40 -21.06 -1.07
CA VAL A 38 -3.84 -22.05 -0.13
C VAL A 38 -2.43 -21.64 0.29
N TYR A 39 -1.60 -21.17 -0.65
CA TYR A 39 -0.28 -20.65 -0.36
C TYR A 39 -0.31 -19.45 0.61
N CYS A 40 -1.17 -18.45 0.37
CA CYS A 40 -1.30 -17.29 1.25
C CYS A 40 -1.71 -17.70 2.67
N VAL A 41 -2.70 -18.61 2.81
CA VAL A 41 -3.12 -19.14 4.11
C VAL A 41 -1.98 -19.91 4.80
N ALA A 42 -1.21 -20.70 4.07
CA ALA A 42 -0.07 -21.44 4.61
C ALA A 42 1.04 -20.50 5.12
N ILE A 43 1.39 -19.46 4.36
CA ILE A 43 2.36 -18.44 4.77
C ILE A 43 1.89 -17.70 6.03
N ILE A 44 0.63 -17.26 6.05
CA ILE A 44 0.03 -16.62 7.22
C ILE A 44 0.10 -17.53 8.45
N THR A 45 -0.31 -18.79 8.29
CA THR A 45 -0.30 -19.77 9.38
C THR A 45 1.11 -20.00 9.90
N LEU A 46 2.10 -20.11 9.01
CA LEU A 46 3.50 -20.28 9.36
C LEU A 46 4.04 -19.07 10.14
N VAL A 47 3.77 -17.84 9.67
CA VAL A 47 4.21 -16.62 10.35
C VAL A 47 3.57 -16.48 11.73
N MET A 48 2.28 -16.80 11.85
CA MET A 48 1.59 -16.77 13.15
C MET A 48 2.12 -17.83 14.10
N ALA A 49 2.32 -19.07 13.64
CA ALA A 49 2.88 -20.15 14.46
C ALA A 49 4.29 -19.81 14.95
N PHE A 50 5.13 -19.25 14.08
CA PHE A 50 6.48 -18.82 14.44
C PHE A 50 6.48 -17.62 15.38
N GLY A 51 5.54 -16.68 15.19
CA GLY A 51 5.34 -15.56 16.11
C GLY A 51 4.96 -16.01 17.52
N ILE A 52 4.07 -16.99 17.65
CA ILE A 52 3.70 -17.59 18.95
C ILE A 52 4.90 -18.31 19.58
N TYR A 53 5.68 -19.06 18.78
CA TYR A 53 6.89 -19.72 19.25
C TYR A 53 7.88 -18.70 19.84
N LEU A 54 8.15 -17.61 19.12
CA LEU A 54 9.04 -16.56 19.60
C LEU A 54 8.46 -15.82 20.81
N TRP A 55 7.17 -15.54 20.83
CA TRP A 55 6.48 -14.91 21.97
C TRP A 55 6.75 -15.62 23.29
N ASN A 56 6.70 -16.96 23.27
CA ASN A 56 6.95 -17.79 24.44
C ASN A 56 8.43 -17.77 24.87
N GLY A 57 9.35 -17.51 23.93
CA GLY A 57 10.78 -17.39 24.19
C GLY A 57 11.24 -15.99 24.64
N ILE A 58 10.42 -14.95 24.48
CA ILE A 58 10.76 -13.59 24.90
C ILE A 58 10.69 -13.47 26.43
N ILE A 59 11.82 -13.06 27.03
CA ILE A 59 11.94 -12.77 28.46
C ILE A 59 11.78 -11.26 28.65
N GLY A 60 10.96 -10.85 29.62
CA GLY A 60 10.75 -9.44 29.96
C GLY A 60 9.50 -8.81 29.32
N ILE A 61 8.81 -7.99 30.10
CA ILE A 61 7.54 -7.35 29.70
C ILE A 61 7.76 -6.33 28.60
N SER A 62 8.84 -5.53 28.68
CA SER A 62 9.16 -4.51 27.66
C SER A 62 9.30 -5.11 26.26
N SER A 63 10.05 -6.21 26.14
CA SER A 63 10.27 -6.93 24.89
C SER A 63 8.99 -7.53 24.31
N LYS A 64 8.11 -8.04 25.17
CA LYS A 64 6.78 -8.52 24.77
C LYS A 64 5.89 -7.39 24.27
N ILE A 65 5.85 -6.27 24.97
CA ILE A 65 5.09 -5.09 24.55
C ILE A 65 5.59 -4.64 23.17
N HIS A 66 6.90 -4.52 22.98
CA HIS A 66 7.48 -4.13 21.70
C HIS A 66 7.13 -5.13 20.58
N PHE A 67 7.19 -6.43 20.84
CA PHE A 67 6.78 -7.46 19.89
C PHE A 67 5.30 -7.33 19.50
N LEU A 68 4.40 -7.03 20.44
CA LEU A 68 2.99 -6.73 20.15
C LEU A 68 2.86 -5.53 19.21
N PHE A 69 3.59 -4.45 19.46
CA PHE A 69 3.57 -3.27 18.60
C PHE A 69 4.01 -3.56 17.16
N ILE A 70 4.97 -4.46 16.95
CA ILE A 70 5.42 -4.85 15.60
C ILE A 70 4.41 -5.76 14.89
N THR A 71 3.82 -6.71 15.64
CA THR A 71 2.93 -7.74 15.08
C THR A 71 1.51 -7.23 14.85
N THR A 72 1.05 -6.24 15.62
CA THR A 72 -0.31 -5.71 15.49
C THR A 72 -0.59 -5.11 14.09
N PRO A 73 0.29 -4.27 13.50
CA PRO A 73 0.10 -3.80 12.11
C PRO A 73 0.01 -4.93 11.09
N TYR A 74 0.77 -6.01 11.29
CA TYR A 74 0.76 -7.18 10.40
C TYR A 74 -0.56 -7.92 10.48
N ILE A 75 -1.01 -8.25 11.70
CA ILE A 75 -2.28 -8.92 11.95
C ILE A 75 -3.43 -8.07 11.40
N THR A 76 -3.38 -6.75 11.61
CA THR A 76 -4.38 -5.83 11.08
C THR A 76 -4.42 -5.87 9.55
N SER A 77 -3.26 -5.77 8.90
CA SER A 77 -3.16 -5.87 7.44
C SER A 77 -3.68 -7.20 6.92
N MET A 78 -3.37 -8.30 7.61
CA MET A 78 -3.85 -9.63 7.27
C MET A 78 -5.38 -9.75 7.40
N VAL A 79 -5.93 -9.35 8.54
CA VAL A 79 -7.38 -9.34 8.80
C VAL A 79 -8.08 -8.47 7.77
N THR A 80 -7.52 -7.30 7.45
CA THR A 80 -8.04 -6.43 6.41
C THR A 80 -8.12 -7.18 5.08
N ASN A 81 -7.02 -7.79 4.62
CA ASN A 81 -7.02 -8.54 3.36
C ASN A 81 -8.02 -9.70 3.34
N ILE A 82 -8.25 -10.38 4.46
CA ILE A 82 -9.21 -11.49 4.55
C ILE A 82 -10.66 -11.00 4.55
N CYS A 83 -11.01 -10.05 5.44
CA CYS A 83 -12.37 -9.55 5.60
C CYS A 83 -12.88 -8.83 4.33
N PHE A 84 -11.95 -8.16 3.65
CA PHE A 84 -12.24 -7.30 2.54
C PHE A 84 -11.88 -7.99 1.19
N HIS A 85 -11.97 -9.33 1.11
CA HIS A 85 -11.95 -10.07 -0.17
C HIS A 85 -10.72 -9.83 -1.09
N GLY A 86 -9.52 -9.67 -0.53
CA GLY A 86 -8.28 -9.63 -1.33
C GLY A 86 -7.97 -8.28 -2.00
N GLU A 87 -6.96 -8.29 -2.87
CA GLU A 87 -6.13 -7.12 -3.21
C GLU A 87 -6.82 -5.91 -3.89
N TYR A 88 -7.29 -4.96 -3.07
CA TYR A 88 -7.73 -3.62 -3.50
C TYR A 88 -6.74 -2.86 -4.37
N PHE A 89 -5.46 -3.12 -4.17
CA PHE A 89 -4.40 -2.44 -4.89
C PHE A 89 -4.46 -2.73 -6.39
N SER A 90 -4.67 -3.99 -6.79
CA SER A 90 -4.83 -4.37 -8.20
C SER A 90 -6.04 -3.69 -8.84
N GLU A 91 -7.20 -3.78 -8.16
CA GLU A 91 -8.45 -3.23 -8.67
C GLU A 91 -8.35 -1.70 -8.80
N PHE A 92 -7.76 -1.03 -7.81
CA PHE A 92 -7.50 0.39 -7.85
C PHE A 92 -6.60 0.77 -9.02
N LEU A 93 -5.49 0.05 -9.23
CA LEU A 93 -4.58 0.32 -10.33
C LEU A 93 -5.26 0.15 -11.70
N ASN A 94 -6.03 -0.92 -11.88
CA ASN A 94 -6.78 -1.16 -13.11
C ASN A 94 -7.81 -0.05 -13.38
N LYS A 95 -8.56 0.37 -12.35
CA LYS A 95 -9.52 1.48 -12.47
C LYS A 95 -8.82 2.80 -12.77
N MET A 96 -7.66 3.04 -12.17
CA MET A 96 -6.86 4.24 -12.43
C MET A 96 -6.26 4.24 -13.84
N GLU A 97 -5.85 3.08 -14.36
CA GLU A 97 -5.40 2.92 -15.74
C GLU A 97 -6.53 3.20 -16.73
N ASN A 98 -7.71 2.63 -16.50
CA ASN A 98 -8.92 2.90 -17.31
C ASN A 98 -9.30 4.37 -17.29
N PHE A 99 -9.18 5.05 -16.14
CA PHE A 99 -9.37 6.50 -16.05
C PHE A 99 -8.41 7.27 -16.96
N ASN A 100 -7.14 6.84 -17.06
CA ASN A 100 -6.14 7.50 -17.89
C ASN A 100 -6.41 7.32 -19.38
N LEU A 101 -6.77 6.10 -19.78
CA LEU A 101 -7.15 5.77 -21.16
C LEU A 101 -8.37 6.59 -21.59
N THR A 102 -9.39 6.67 -20.74
CA THR A 102 -10.66 7.35 -21.04
C THR A 102 -10.50 8.88 -21.12
N HIS A 103 -9.59 9.47 -20.34
CA HIS A 103 -9.46 10.92 -20.22
C HIS A 103 -8.21 11.50 -20.87
N GLY A 104 -7.47 10.69 -21.64
CA GLY A 104 -6.30 11.10 -22.40
C GLY A 104 -5.15 11.59 -21.52
N PHE A 105 -4.97 11.02 -20.33
CA PHE A 105 -3.82 11.31 -19.48
C PHE A 105 -2.67 10.36 -19.82
N LEU A 106 -1.91 10.69 -20.87
CA LEU A 106 -0.75 9.91 -21.35
C LEU A 106 0.54 10.09 -20.51
N SER A 107 0.45 10.69 -19.32
CA SER A 107 1.63 10.97 -18.52
C SER A 107 2.18 9.70 -17.85
N SER A 108 3.44 9.37 -18.16
CA SER A 108 4.27 8.48 -17.36
C SER A 108 4.32 9.03 -15.94
N ILE A 109 3.74 8.32 -14.98
CA ILE A 109 3.75 8.74 -13.58
C ILE A 109 5.17 8.56 -13.08
N LYS A 110 5.81 9.68 -12.75
CA LYS A 110 7.06 9.66 -12.01
C LYS A 110 6.70 9.51 -10.54
N ILE A 111 7.05 8.38 -9.92
CA ILE A 111 6.92 8.11 -8.48
C ILE A 111 8.30 8.20 -7.77
N PRO A 112 9.15 9.26 -7.94
CA PRO A 112 10.50 9.22 -7.38
C PRO A 112 10.56 9.66 -5.92
N ILE A 113 9.75 10.63 -5.48
CA ILE A 113 9.92 11.26 -4.16
C ILE A 113 9.43 10.33 -3.06
N SER A 114 8.21 9.80 -3.22
CA SER A 114 7.65 8.86 -2.26
C SER A 114 8.48 7.59 -2.15
N SER A 115 8.96 7.02 -3.27
CA SER A 115 9.80 5.82 -3.23
C SER A 115 11.05 6.00 -2.37
N LEU A 116 11.72 7.15 -2.46
CA LEU A 116 12.90 7.44 -1.63
C LEU A 116 12.53 7.62 -0.16
N PHE A 117 11.46 8.37 0.11
CA PHE A 117 10.93 8.52 1.47
C PHE A 117 10.54 7.15 2.07
N PHE A 118 9.94 6.26 1.26
CA PHE A 118 9.60 4.90 1.67
C PHE A 118 10.81 4.05 2.02
N VAL A 119 11.86 4.07 1.20
CA VAL A 119 13.10 3.34 1.50
C VAL A 119 13.73 3.87 2.79
N PHE A 120 13.72 5.19 2.99
CA PHE A 120 14.23 5.80 4.21
C PHE A 120 13.43 5.37 5.45
N VAL A 121 12.10 5.42 5.40
CA VAL A 121 11.23 4.97 6.52
C VAL A 121 11.43 3.48 6.81
N PHE A 122 11.56 2.65 5.77
CA PHE A 122 11.87 1.23 5.94
C PHE A 122 13.20 1.02 6.65
N LEU A 123 14.27 1.70 6.19
CA LEU A 123 15.59 1.56 6.76
C LEU A 123 15.61 2.04 8.22
N GLN A 124 14.98 3.18 8.51
CA GLN A 124 14.84 3.69 9.87
C GLN A 124 14.15 2.68 10.78
N ARG A 125 12.99 2.14 10.35
CA ARG A 125 12.25 1.13 11.11
C ARG A 125 13.10 -0.13 11.29
N PHE A 126 13.72 -0.64 10.23
CA PHE A 126 14.56 -1.82 10.31
C PHE A 126 15.72 -1.63 11.29
N LEU A 127 16.46 -0.52 11.22
CA LEU A 127 17.56 -0.24 12.13
C LEU A 127 17.10 -0.11 13.58
N PHE A 128 15.96 0.55 13.82
CA PHE A 128 15.36 0.65 15.15
C PHE A 128 15.00 -0.73 15.71
N GLN A 129 14.40 -1.58 14.88
CA GLN A 129 14.02 -2.94 15.25
C GLN A 129 15.23 -3.82 15.52
N MET A 130 16.29 -3.69 14.71
CA MET A 130 17.55 -4.39 14.94
C MET A 130 18.19 -3.96 16.27
N LYS A 131 18.25 -2.65 16.55
CA LYS A 131 18.75 -2.13 17.83
C LYS A 131 18.00 -2.77 19.01
N PHE A 132 16.67 -2.76 18.98
CA PHE A 132 15.88 -3.35 20.05
C PHE A 132 16.13 -4.86 20.19
N THR A 133 16.31 -5.57 19.08
CA THR A 133 16.64 -7.00 19.08
C THR A 133 17.99 -7.27 19.76
N PHE A 134 18.98 -6.41 19.55
CA PHE A 134 20.28 -6.54 20.23
C PHE A 134 20.21 -6.15 21.71
N ASP A 135 19.45 -5.10 22.05
CA ASP A 135 19.34 -4.61 23.43
C ASP A 135 18.48 -5.53 24.32
N ALA A 136 17.46 -6.19 23.75
CA ALA A 136 16.48 -6.98 24.47
C ALA A 136 16.91 -8.43 24.76
N ILE A 137 18.01 -8.90 24.16
CA ILE A 137 18.30 -10.33 24.08
C ILE A 137 19.53 -10.72 24.90
N GLY A 138 19.27 -11.40 26.02
CA GLY A 138 20.26 -12.23 26.74
C GLY A 138 20.37 -13.68 26.21
N LEU A 139 19.96 -13.93 24.96
CA LEU A 139 19.95 -15.27 24.34
C LEU A 139 21.31 -15.60 23.69
N PRO A 140 21.63 -16.89 23.51
CA PRO A 140 22.76 -17.31 22.67
C PRO A 140 22.63 -16.77 21.24
N PHE A 141 23.76 -16.55 20.56
CA PHE A 141 23.87 -15.96 19.22
C PHE A 141 22.88 -16.53 18.18
N ARG A 142 22.61 -17.85 18.23
CA ARG A 142 21.64 -18.51 17.34
C ARG A 142 20.18 -18.04 17.56
N GLY A 143 19.80 -17.75 18.80
CA GLY A 143 18.50 -17.19 19.15
C GLY A 143 18.34 -15.75 18.64
N VAL A 144 19.40 -14.94 18.74
CA VAL A 144 19.45 -13.57 18.20
C VAL A 144 19.21 -13.56 16.69
N LEU A 145 19.93 -14.41 15.94
CA LEU A 145 19.80 -14.47 14.47
C LEU A 145 18.39 -14.92 14.04
N THR A 146 17.83 -15.89 14.75
CA THR A 146 16.47 -16.39 14.47
C THR A 146 15.42 -15.32 14.75
N HIS A 147 15.57 -14.57 15.84
CA HIS A 147 14.65 -13.47 16.16
C HIS A 147 14.78 -12.30 15.18
N ALA A 148 16.01 -11.91 14.84
CA ALA A 148 16.29 -10.83 13.89
C ALA A 148 15.77 -11.14 12.49
N SER A 149 15.95 -12.38 12.00
CA SER A 149 15.43 -12.80 10.70
C SER A 149 13.90 -12.79 10.66
N PHE A 150 13.23 -13.20 11.73
CA PHE A 150 11.77 -13.11 11.79
C PHE A 150 11.26 -11.66 11.83
N ILE A 151 11.92 -10.79 12.61
CA ILE A 151 11.59 -9.36 12.63
C ILE A 151 11.77 -8.75 11.25
N LEU A 152 12.85 -9.09 10.54
CA LEU A 152 13.07 -8.65 9.16
C LEU A 152 11.91 -9.08 8.24
N ILE A 153 11.48 -10.34 8.33
CA ILE A 153 10.34 -10.85 7.55
C ILE A 153 9.07 -10.06 7.87
N LEU A 154 8.75 -9.86 9.15
CA LEU A 154 7.58 -9.06 9.56
C LEU A 154 7.67 -7.61 9.07
N CYS A 155 8.84 -6.97 9.18
CA CYS A 155 9.07 -5.63 8.66
C CYS A 155 8.85 -5.58 7.14
N LEU A 156 9.32 -6.57 6.39
CA LEU A 156 9.11 -6.66 4.94
C LEU A 156 7.61 -6.83 4.59
N MET A 157 6.91 -7.70 5.32
CA MET A 157 5.47 -7.92 5.12
C MET A 157 4.65 -6.67 5.45
N ASN A 158 4.94 -6.00 6.58
CA ASN A 158 4.30 -4.73 6.93
C ASN A 158 4.60 -3.64 5.89
N TYR A 159 5.87 -3.56 5.46
CA TYR A 159 6.30 -2.58 4.48
C TYR A 159 5.58 -2.74 3.15
N THR A 160 5.46 -3.98 2.65
CA THR A 160 4.77 -4.25 1.38
C THR A 160 3.26 -3.94 1.46
N ALA A 161 2.65 -4.14 2.63
CA ALA A 161 1.27 -3.74 2.89
C ALA A 161 1.09 -2.21 2.83
N GLU A 162 1.90 -1.48 3.62
CA GLU A 162 1.85 -0.01 3.69
C GLU A 162 2.20 0.64 2.35
N PHE A 163 3.18 0.10 1.64
CA PHE A 163 3.66 0.66 0.36
C PHE A 163 2.54 0.79 -0.68
N SER A 164 1.64 -0.19 -0.76
CA SER A 164 0.49 -0.12 -1.68
C SER A 164 -0.45 1.03 -1.37
N ILE A 165 -0.74 1.28 -0.09
CA ILE A 165 -1.63 2.38 0.33
C ILE A 165 -1.03 3.71 -0.10
N HIS A 166 0.28 3.87 0.11
CA HIS A 166 0.94 5.12 -0.23
C HIS A 166 1.05 5.33 -1.74
N ILE A 167 1.28 4.27 -2.53
CA ILE A 167 1.20 4.36 -3.99
C ILE A 167 -0.21 4.80 -4.40
N MET A 168 -1.25 4.20 -3.84
CA MET A 168 -2.63 4.57 -4.17
C MET A 168 -2.91 6.05 -3.86
N PHE A 169 -2.48 6.51 -2.69
CA PHE A 169 -2.59 7.91 -2.29
C PHE A 169 -1.85 8.84 -3.25
N GLU A 170 -0.59 8.54 -3.59
CA GLU A 170 0.21 9.36 -4.50
C GLU A 170 -0.37 9.40 -5.91
N LEU A 171 -0.85 8.26 -6.41
CA LEU A 171 -1.54 8.18 -7.70
C LEU A 171 -2.78 9.07 -7.70
N LEU A 172 -3.61 8.97 -6.66
CA LEU A 172 -4.81 9.79 -6.52
C LEU A 172 -4.47 11.28 -6.46
N TRP A 173 -3.51 11.65 -5.61
CA TRP A 173 -3.02 13.01 -5.43
C TRP A 173 -2.51 13.61 -6.74
N HIS A 174 -1.65 12.87 -7.46
CA HIS A 174 -1.11 13.29 -8.74
C HIS A 174 -2.22 13.52 -9.79
N ARG A 175 -3.22 12.64 -9.84
CA ARG A 175 -4.36 12.72 -10.78
C ARG A 175 -5.27 13.91 -10.45
N MET A 176 -5.54 14.16 -9.17
CA MET A 176 -6.24 15.38 -8.74
C MET A 176 -5.46 16.64 -9.13
N GLY A 177 -4.14 16.66 -8.95
CA GLY A 177 -3.29 17.77 -9.36
C GLY A 177 -3.34 18.03 -10.87
N MET A 178 -3.35 16.97 -11.69
CA MET A 178 -3.50 17.11 -13.15
C MET A 178 -4.87 17.62 -13.57
N LEU A 179 -5.96 17.13 -12.95
CA LEU A 179 -7.31 17.63 -13.20
C LEU A 179 -7.41 19.12 -12.91
N ARG A 180 -6.85 19.57 -11.78
CA ARG A 180 -6.78 20.98 -11.41
C ARG A 180 -6.04 21.80 -12.46
N LYS A 181 -4.84 21.38 -12.86
CA LYS A 181 -4.04 22.10 -13.88
C LYS A 181 -4.77 22.22 -15.21
N ARG A 182 -5.43 21.13 -15.66
CA ARG A 182 -6.22 21.14 -16.89
C ARG A 182 -7.40 22.12 -16.79
N LEU A 183 -8.12 22.12 -15.66
CA LEU A 183 -9.20 23.08 -15.44
C LEU A 183 -8.69 24.54 -15.45
N GLU A 184 -7.56 24.82 -14.81
CA GLU A 184 -6.95 26.16 -14.82
C GLU A 184 -6.58 26.62 -16.25
N GLN A 185 -6.10 25.70 -17.10
CA GLN A 185 -5.81 25.95 -18.52
C GLN A 185 -7.07 26.15 -19.37
N ASP A 186 -8.10 25.33 -19.14
CA ASP A 186 -9.36 25.41 -19.88
C ASP A 186 -10.09 26.74 -19.57
N ILE A 187 -10.07 27.16 -18.30
CA ILE A 187 -10.65 28.45 -17.87
C ILE A 187 -9.86 29.63 -18.46
N SER A 188 -8.53 29.58 -18.44
CA SER A 188 -7.71 30.68 -18.97
C SER A 188 -7.89 30.84 -20.48
N THR A 189 -8.01 29.72 -21.22
CA THR A 189 -8.25 29.72 -22.67
C THR A 189 -9.65 30.26 -22.99
N ALA A 190 -10.67 29.84 -22.24
CA ALA A 190 -12.04 30.24 -22.52
C ALA A 190 -12.32 31.73 -22.22
N ARG A 191 -11.56 32.36 -21.30
CA ARG A 191 -11.63 33.83 -21.08
C ARG A 191 -11.22 34.65 -22.30
N ILE A 192 -10.47 34.07 -23.24
CA ILE A 192 -9.97 34.76 -24.44
C ILE A 192 -11.02 34.71 -25.58
N LEU A 193 -11.97 33.78 -25.52
CA LEU A 193 -12.96 33.54 -26.58
C LEU A 193 -14.27 34.30 -26.30
N ARG A 194 -14.89 34.85 -27.36
CA ARG A 194 -16.15 35.63 -27.28
C ARG A 194 -17.35 34.81 -26.76
N ASP A 195 -17.34 33.49 -26.95
CA ASP A 195 -18.36 32.55 -26.43
C ASP A 195 -17.91 31.87 -25.12
N GLY A 196 -17.08 32.57 -24.34
CA GLY A 196 -16.36 32.01 -23.20
C GLY A 196 -17.25 31.46 -22.09
N GLU A 197 -18.44 32.03 -21.86
CA GLU A 197 -19.27 31.64 -20.71
C GLU A 197 -19.84 30.21 -20.84
N GLU A 198 -20.41 29.87 -22.00
CA GLU A 198 -20.97 28.54 -22.23
C GLU A 198 -19.86 27.47 -22.31
N SER A 199 -18.72 27.83 -22.91
CA SER A 199 -17.52 26.99 -22.95
C SER A 199 -16.93 26.74 -21.54
N ILE A 200 -16.83 27.77 -20.70
CA ILE A 200 -16.40 27.64 -19.29
C ILE A 200 -17.35 26.72 -18.54
N ARG A 201 -18.66 26.89 -18.70
CA ARG A 201 -19.67 26.07 -18.02
C ARG A 201 -19.52 24.59 -18.36
N GLU A 202 -19.35 24.25 -19.64
CA GLU A 202 -19.20 22.85 -20.05
C GLU A 202 -17.86 22.25 -19.63
N ASN A 203 -16.78 23.04 -19.64
CA ASN A 203 -15.46 22.62 -19.15
C ASN A 203 -15.49 22.32 -17.64
N ILE A 204 -16.11 23.19 -16.84
CA ILE A 204 -16.31 22.95 -15.40
C ILE A 204 -17.14 21.69 -15.19
N ARG A 205 -18.26 21.54 -15.91
CA ARG A 205 -19.14 20.36 -15.79
C ARG A 205 -18.41 19.07 -16.14
N THR A 206 -17.56 19.10 -17.17
CA THR A 206 -16.73 17.96 -17.57
C THR A 206 -15.66 17.66 -16.54
N CYS A 207 -14.99 18.68 -15.99
CA CYS A 207 -14.01 18.50 -14.92
C CYS A 207 -14.63 17.90 -13.66
N MET A 208 -15.81 18.38 -13.23
CA MET A 208 -16.53 17.84 -12.09
C MET A 208 -16.92 16.38 -12.28
N ARG A 209 -17.38 15.99 -13.48
CA ARG A 209 -17.65 14.58 -13.82
C ARG A 209 -16.39 13.72 -13.70
N ARG A 210 -15.26 14.19 -14.21
CA ARG A 210 -13.96 13.49 -14.10
C ARG A 210 -13.50 13.36 -12.66
N TYR A 211 -13.65 14.43 -11.87
CA TYR A 211 -13.33 14.44 -10.45
C TYR A 211 -14.18 13.46 -9.66
N GLN A 212 -15.50 13.44 -9.91
CA GLN A 212 -16.41 12.47 -9.31
C GLN A 212 -16.02 11.03 -9.64
N HIS A 213 -15.72 10.72 -10.91
CA HIS A 213 -15.26 9.38 -11.31
C HIS A 213 -13.93 8.99 -10.62
N LEU A 214 -13.01 9.94 -10.44
CA LEU A 214 -11.77 9.71 -9.73
C LEU A 214 -12.02 9.40 -8.24
N LEU A 215 -12.95 10.11 -7.59
CA LEU A 215 -13.36 9.82 -6.22
C LEU A 215 -14.04 8.45 -6.11
N GLU A 216 -14.96 8.12 -7.02
CA GLU A 216 -15.61 6.80 -7.07
C GLU A 216 -14.60 5.66 -7.27
N THR A 217 -13.52 5.91 -8.01
CA THR A 217 -12.40 4.97 -8.14
C THR A 217 -11.66 4.77 -6.81
N ALA A 218 -11.44 5.84 -6.05
CA ALA A 218 -10.81 5.76 -4.73
C ALA A 218 -11.70 5.06 -3.69
N ARG A 219 -13.03 5.21 -3.80
CA ARG A 219 -14.01 4.61 -2.86
C ARG A 219 -13.95 3.10 -2.75
N VAL A 220 -13.44 2.42 -3.78
CA VAL A 220 -13.15 0.98 -3.77
C VAL A 220 -12.30 0.59 -2.57
N THR A 221 -11.54 1.55 -2.04
CA THR A 221 -10.57 1.34 -0.97
C THR A 221 -10.97 1.98 0.35
N ASP A 222 -12.15 2.60 0.44
CA ASP A 222 -12.62 3.32 1.63
C ASP A 222 -12.67 2.43 2.88
N GLY A 223 -13.30 1.26 2.80
CA GLY A 223 -13.39 0.32 3.93
C GLY A 223 -12.03 -0.14 4.44
N PRO A 224 -11.19 -0.72 3.57
CA PRO A 224 -9.83 -1.18 3.92
C PRO A 224 -8.93 -0.06 4.45
N VAL A 225 -8.89 1.10 3.76
CA VAL A 225 -8.03 2.22 4.15
C VAL A 225 -8.51 2.80 5.47
N LYS A 226 -9.82 2.96 5.68
CA LYS A 226 -10.37 3.43 6.95
C LYS A 226 -9.99 2.50 8.10
N PHE A 227 -10.17 1.19 7.94
CA PHE A 227 -9.82 0.22 8.98
C PHE A 227 -8.32 0.25 9.32
N LEU A 228 -7.45 0.40 8.31
CA LEU A 228 -6.01 0.51 8.50
C LEU A 228 -5.61 1.82 9.19
N VAL A 229 -6.21 2.95 8.79
CA VAL A 229 -5.97 4.26 9.42
C VAL A 229 -6.45 4.27 10.86
N ASP A 230 -7.65 3.78 11.15
CA ASP A 230 -8.21 3.71 12.50
C ASP A 230 -7.30 2.87 13.41
N THR A 231 -6.79 1.74 12.89
CA THR A 231 -5.87 0.89 13.64
C THR A 231 -4.51 1.55 13.85
N TYR A 232 -3.96 2.23 12.83
CA TYR A 232 -2.67 2.90 12.93
C TYR A 232 -2.72 4.09 13.91
N ILE A 233 -3.79 4.89 13.87
CA ILE A 233 -4.03 5.96 14.85
C ILE A 233 -4.10 5.36 16.25
N PHE A 234 -4.86 4.27 16.44
CA PHE A 234 -4.96 3.62 17.74
C PHE A 234 -3.62 3.11 18.27
N ILE A 235 -2.76 2.57 17.40
CA ILE A 235 -1.44 2.06 17.75
C ILE A 235 -0.44 3.18 18.06
N THR A 236 -0.47 4.28 17.31
CA THR A 236 0.51 5.37 17.41
C THR A 236 0.13 6.52 18.36
N ALA A 237 -1.15 6.64 18.73
CA ALA A 237 -1.63 7.69 19.63
C ALA A 237 -1.39 7.38 21.13
N ARG A 238 -0.61 6.35 21.45
CA ARG A 238 -0.22 5.94 22.80
C ARG A 238 1.29 5.77 22.91
#